data_AF-A0A7C4GKY1-F1
#
_entry.id   AF-A0A7C4GKY1-F1
#
_cell.length_a   1.000
_cell.length_b   1.000
_cell.length_c   1.000
_cell.angle_alpha   90.00
_cell.angle_beta   90.00
_cell.angle_gamma   90.00
#
_symmetry.space_group_name_H-M   'P 1'
#
loop_
_entity.id
_entity.type
_entity.pdbx_description
1 polymer ?
#
loop_
_entity_poly.entity_id
_entity_poly.type
_entity_poly.pdbx_seq_one_letter_code
_entity_poly.pdbx_strand_id
1 'polypeptide(L)'
;MGKLNDGYQDRLSLIGDFLKFKPFVHLGCMLVRRGVIESHSLRFTKGIKIAEDVEFIAKLFYHSRSVCYVDKFVYNWIRRPQSETKARSLVMFQHIAVMRRLVNYFKGLGEFELARFIEEQILPIAFAQVVGILACNRLNYKNWTRMIEHPIIKSYLSKPSIKYLDLSKSHFHRQMVVAHEIIRLSPPLLYLLLRGVRKYYKIFGG
;
A
#
# COMPACT_ATOMS: atom_id res chain seq x y z
N MET A 1 -14.49 -8.93 -6.01
CA MET A 1 -14.56 -8.96 -4.53
C MET A 1 -14.54 -10.42 -4.14
N GLY A 2 -13.46 -10.88 -3.50
CA GLY A 2 -13.36 -12.26 -3.04
C GLY A 2 -14.29 -12.47 -1.85
N LYS A 3 -15.13 -13.49 -1.92
CA LYS A 3 -16.05 -13.89 -0.86
C LYS A 3 -15.24 -14.24 0.40
N LEU A 4 -15.44 -13.48 1.47
CA LEU A 4 -15.01 -13.82 2.84
C LEU A 4 -16.04 -14.75 3.50
N ASN A 5 -16.53 -15.75 2.77
CA ASN A 5 -17.66 -16.56 3.25
C ASN A 5 -17.31 -17.38 4.52
N ASP A 6 -16.03 -17.66 4.75
CA ASP A 6 -15.56 -18.48 5.89
C ASP A 6 -14.83 -17.66 6.98
N GLY A 7 -14.76 -16.32 6.81
CA GLY A 7 -14.00 -15.43 7.68
C GLY A 7 -12.48 -15.66 7.62
N TYR A 8 -11.71 -14.73 8.18
CA TYR A 8 -10.29 -14.97 8.44
C TYR A 8 -10.15 -15.73 9.77
N GLN A 9 -9.70 -16.98 9.71
CA GLN A 9 -9.46 -17.80 10.90
C GLN A 9 -8.14 -17.43 11.60
N ASP A 10 -7.17 -16.89 10.85
CA ASP A 10 -5.88 -16.44 11.35
C ASP A 10 -5.69 -14.93 11.17
N ARG A 11 -5.37 -14.22 12.25
CA ARG A 11 -5.14 -12.77 12.26
C ARG A 11 -3.94 -12.36 11.40
N LEU A 12 -2.90 -13.19 11.32
CA LEU A 12 -1.70 -12.86 10.54
C LEU A 12 -2.01 -12.92 9.04
N SER A 13 -2.79 -13.93 8.62
CA SER A 13 -3.31 -14.04 7.25
C SER A 13 -4.19 -12.84 6.86
N LEU A 14 -5.05 -12.36 7.78
CA LEU A 14 -5.87 -11.15 7.57
C LEU A 14 -4.99 -9.92 7.34
N ILE A 15 -3.99 -9.69 8.20
CA ILE A 15 -3.09 -8.55 8.08
C ILE A 15 -2.30 -8.64 6.77
N GLY A 16 -1.78 -9.82 6.44
CA GLY A 16 -1.03 -10.04 5.20
C GLY A 16 -1.86 -9.75 3.96
N ASP A 17 -3.12 -10.20 3.92
CA ASP A 17 -4.05 -9.93 2.83
C ASP A 17 -4.48 -8.46 2.78
N PHE A 18 -4.73 -7.84 3.94
CA PHE A 18 -5.04 -6.42 4.06
C PHE A 18 -3.92 -5.54 3.49
N LEU A 19 -2.66 -5.81 3.87
CA LEU A 19 -1.49 -5.08 3.36
C LEU A 19 -1.25 -5.31 1.86
N LYS A 20 -1.82 -6.38 1.29
CA LYS A 20 -1.87 -6.65 -0.16
C LYS A 20 -3.07 -5.99 -0.86
N PHE A 21 -3.83 -5.14 -0.17
CA PHE A 21 -5.06 -4.49 -0.66
C PHE A 21 -6.12 -5.49 -1.15
N LYS A 22 -6.25 -6.66 -0.50
CA LYS A 22 -7.23 -7.68 -0.88
C LYS A 22 -8.62 -7.37 -0.28
N PRO A 23 -8.81 -7.31 1.05
CA PRO A 23 -9.88 -6.49 1.56
C PRO A 23 -9.44 -5.02 1.43
N PHE A 24 -10.16 -4.26 0.62
CA PHE A 24 -10.06 -2.81 0.69
C PHE A 24 -10.87 -2.36 1.92
N VAL A 25 -10.18 -1.93 2.97
CA VAL A 25 -10.80 -1.51 4.22
C VAL A 25 -10.65 0.00 4.36
N HIS A 26 -11.76 0.67 4.67
CA HIS A 26 -11.77 2.10 4.94
C HIS A 26 -12.17 2.35 6.40
N LEU A 27 -11.46 3.23 7.11
CA LEU A 27 -11.78 3.54 8.51
C LEU A 27 -13.23 4.00 8.71
N GLY A 28 -13.78 4.74 7.74
CA GLY A 28 -15.16 5.23 7.79
C GLY A 28 -16.24 4.14 7.71
N CYS A 29 -15.88 2.89 7.43
CA CYS A 29 -16.81 1.75 7.41
C CYS A 29 -16.47 0.71 8.49
N MET A 30 -15.80 1.11 9.58
CA MET A 30 -15.42 0.22 10.68
C MET A 30 -16.12 0.61 11.98
N LEU A 31 -16.67 -0.39 12.69
CA LEU A 31 -17.01 -0.26 14.09
C LEU A 31 -15.94 -0.95 14.93
N VAL A 32 -15.34 -0.20 15.85
CA VAL A 32 -14.19 -0.67 16.64
C VAL A 32 -14.52 -0.63 18.11
N ARG A 33 -14.24 -1.74 18.82
CA ARG A 33 -14.40 -1.79 20.29
C ARG A 33 -13.36 -0.86 20.93
N ARG A 34 -13.85 0.20 21.59
CA ARG A 34 -13.01 1.20 22.28
C ARG A 34 -11.94 0.59 23.18
N GLY A 35 -12.29 -0.46 23.93
CA GLY A 35 -11.36 -1.15 24.84
C GLY A 35 -10.08 -1.66 24.15
N VAL A 36 -10.15 -2.10 22.89
CA VAL A 36 -8.97 -2.56 22.13
C VAL A 36 -8.00 -1.40 21.85
N ILE A 37 -8.55 -0.24 21.52
CA ILE A 37 -7.80 0.99 21.25
C ILE A 37 -7.13 1.50 22.52
N GLU A 38 -7.84 1.45 23.66
CA GLU A 38 -7.33 1.93 24.94
C GLU A 38 -6.30 0.99 25.56
N SER A 39 -6.58 -0.32 25.60
CA SER A 39 -5.69 -1.29 26.24
C SER A 39 -4.34 -1.45 25.54
N HIS A 40 -4.29 -1.19 24.23
CA HIS A 40 -3.05 -1.27 23.44
C HIS A 40 -2.56 0.11 22.98
N SER A 41 -3.12 1.19 23.52
CA SER A 41 -2.73 2.58 23.22
C SER A 41 -2.64 2.89 21.71
N LEU A 42 -3.56 2.34 20.90
CA LEU A 42 -3.55 2.50 19.46
C LEU A 42 -3.90 3.94 19.08
N ARG A 43 -3.01 4.63 18.38
CA ARG A 43 -3.20 6.00 17.92
C ARG A 43 -2.64 6.17 16.51
N PHE A 44 -3.19 7.12 15.76
CA PHE A 44 -2.58 7.55 14.51
C PHE A 44 -1.21 8.15 14.77
N THR A 45 -0.25 7.80 13.91
CA THR A 45 1.08 8.38 13.97
C THR A 45 1.01 9.85 13.55
N LYS A 46 1.36 10.77 14.45
CA LYS A 46 1.34 12.21 14.19
C LYS A 46 2.25 12.58 13.01
N GLY A 47 1.79 13.51 12.18
CA GLY A 47 2.55 14.02 11.03
C GLY A 47 2.56 13.12 9.79
N ILE A 48 1.90 11.96 9.84
CA ILE A 48 1.74 11.07 8.69
C ILE A 48 0.43 11.43 7.98
N LYS A 49 0.54 11.69 6.67
CA LYS A 49 -0.57 12.07 5.79
C LYS A 49 -0.92 10.97 4.77
N ILE A 50 -0.06 9.97 4.65
CA ILE A 50 -0.19 8.86 3.69
C ILE A 50 -0.06 7.55 4.44
N ALA A 51 -1.06 6.69 4.27
CA ALA A 51 -1.11 5.33 4.81
C ALA A 51 -1.11 5.26 6.36
N GLU A 52 -1.46 6.35 7.05
CA GLU A 52 -1.69 6.37 8.49
C GLU A 52 -2.84 5.46 8.91
N ASP A 53 -3.86 5.36 8.05
CA ASP A 53 -4.99 4.45 8.18
C ASP A 53 -4.54 2.99 8.09
N VAL A 54 -3.68 2.66 7.14
CA VAL A 54 -3.09 1.33 6.97
C VAL A 54 -2.28 0.94 8.21
N GLU A 55 -1.47 1.86 8.75
CA GLU A 55 -0.72 1.60 9.98
C GLU A 55 -1.65 1.29 11.16
N PHE A 56 -2.67 2.12 11.36
CA PHE A 56 -3.61 1.97 12.45
C PHE A 56 -4.42 0.66 12.32
N ILE A 57 -4.97 0.37 11.13
CA ILE A 57 -5.79 -0.81 10.89
C ILE A 57 -4.97 -2.10 11.05
N ALA A 58 -3.73 -2.16 10.55
CA ALA A 58 -2.90 -3.35 10.71
C ALA A 58 -2.63 -3.67 12.19
N LYS A 59 -2.33 -2.65 13.01
CA LYS A 59 -2.17 -2.80 14.47
C LYS A 59 -3.48 -3.15 15.17
N LEU A 60 -4.59 -2.58 14.70
CA LEU A 60 -5.91 -2.87 15.23
C LEU A 60 -6.31 -4.33 14.98
N PHE A 61 -6.13 -4.84 13.76
CA PHE A 61 -6.40 -6.23 13.43
C PHE A 61 -5.57 -7.20 14.26
N TYR A 62 -4.30 -6.88 14.49
CA TYR A 62 -3.42 -7.69 15.33
C TYR A 62 -3.95 -7.87 16.76
N HIS A 63 -4.43 -6.78 17.37
CA HIS A 63 -4.93 -6.78 18.75
C HIS A 63 -6.42 -7.13 18.89
N SER A 64 -7.11 -7.34 17.77
CA SER A 64 -8.52 -7.71 17.77
C SER A 64 -8.65 -9.22 17.93
N ARG A 65 -9.49 -9.66 18.87
CA ARG A 65 -9.81 -11.09 19.06
C ARG A 65 -10.58 -11.68 17.88
N SER A 66 -11.43 -10.87 17.26
CA SER A 66 -12.22 -11.25 16.10
C SER A 66 -12.45 -10.04 15.21
N VAL A 67 -12.56 -10.29 13.90
CA VAL A 67 -12.92 -9.28 12.89
C VAL A 67 -14.06 -9.87 12.06
N CYS A 68 -15.19 -9.18 12.04
CA CYS A 68 -16.37 -9.58 11.28
C CYS A 68 -16.64 -8.59 10.16
N TYR A 69 -17.13 -9.09 9.02
CA TYR A 69 -17.54 -8.27 7.88
C TYR A 69 -19.06 -8.34 7.75
N VAL A 70 -19.67 -7.21 7.40
CA VAL A 70 -21.09 -7.13 7.05
C VAL A 70 -21.18 -6.83 5.57
N ASP A 71 -21.79 -7.74 4.80
CA ASP A 71 -21.97 -7.58 3.35
C ASP A 71 -23.13 -6.63 3.02
N LYS A 72 -23.00 -5.37 3.47
CA LYS A 72 -23.97 -4.31 3.23
C LYS A 72 -23.25 -3.01 2.92
N PHE A 73 -23.86 -2.21 2.05
CA PHE A 73 -23.43 -0.84 1.83
C PHE A 73 -23.74 0.00 3.06
N VAL A 74 -22.70 0.41 3.78
CA VAL A 74 -22.82 1.19 5.02
C VAL A 74 -22.35 2.64 4.88
N TYR A 75 -21.75 3.00 3.74
CA TYR A 75 -21.17 4.32 3.53
C TYR A 75 -21.16 4.68 2.03
N ASN A 76 -21.39 5.96 1.72
CA ASN A 76 -21.25 6.49 0.36
C ASN A 76 -20.00 7.37 0.26
N TRP A 77 -19.03 6.95 -0.55
CA TRP A 77 -17.80 7.70 -0.74
C TRP A 77 -17.99 8.85 -1.73
N ILE A 78 -17.87 10.09 -1.26
CA ILE A 78 -17.87 11.27 -2.13
C ILE A 78 -16.44 11.69 -2.47
N ARG A 79 -16.03 11.48 -3.72
CA ARG A 79 -14.70 11.88 -4.21
C ARG A 79 -14.73 13.32 -4.71
N ARG A 80 -14.17 14.25 -3.94
CA ARG A 80 -14.09 15.67 -4.34
C ARG A 80 -12.93 15.92 -5.32
N PRO A 81 -13.10 16.79 -6.34
CA PRO A 81 -12.08 17.06 -7.37
C PRO A 81 -10.77 17.64 -6.83
N GLN A 82 -10.77 18.32 -5.69
CA GLN A 82 -9.59 18.95 -5.09
C GLN A 82 -8.99 18.14 -3.93
N SER A 83 -9.34 16.86 -3.79
CA SER A 83 -8.80 16.03 -2.71
C SER A 83 -7.27 16.03 -2.71
N GLU A 84 -6.66 16.21 -1.53
CA GLU A 84 -5.20 16.19 -1.33
C GLU A 84 -4.54 14.91 -1.88
N THR A 85 -5.30 13.82 -2.02
CA THR A 85 -4.85 12.57 -2.67
C THR A 85 -4.39 12.74 -4.13
N LYS A 86 -4.66 13.89 -4.78
CA LYS A 86 -4.17 14.22 -6.12
C LYS A 86 -2.73 14.78 -6.15
N ALA A 87 -2.25 15.39 -5.06
CA ALA A 87 -0.92 16.01 -5.01
C ALA A 87 0.14 15.00 -4.56
N ARG A 88 0.43 14.01 -5.41
CA ARG A 88 1.39 12.94 -5.10
C ARG A 88 2.82 13.39 -5.35
N SER A 89 3.44 14.00 -4.35
CA SER A 89 4.83 14.45 -4.32
C SER A 89 5.71 13.47 -3.54
N LEU A 90 6.89 13.92 -3.08
CA LEU A 90 7.77 13.16 -2.17
C LEU A 90 7.08 12.69 -0.88
N VAL A 91 5.94 13.28 -0.51
CA VAL A 91 5.11 12.83 0.63
C VAL A 91 4.73 11.34 0.54
N MET A 92 4.68 10.78 -0.67
CA MET A 92 4.40 9.36 -0.89
C MET A 92 5.42 8.42 -0.23
N PHE A 93 6.65 8.89 0.04
CA PHE A 93 7.63 8.10 0.82
C PHE A 93 7.18 7.84 2.26
N GLN A 94 6.20 8.57 2.79
CA GLN A 94 5.58 8.24 4.07
C GLN A 94 4.93 6.85 4.05
N HIS A 95 4.45 6.35 2.90
CA HIS A 95 3.96 4.98 2.77
C HIS A 95 5.07 3.95 3.09
N ILE A 96 6.28 4.18 2.60
CA ILE A 96 7.44 3.33 2.92
C ILE A 96 7.78 3.42 4.41
N ALA A 97 7.74 4.63 4.98
CA ALA A 97 7.99 4.84 6.41
C ALA A 97 6.95 4.11 7.28
N VAL A 98 5.67 4.13 6.90
CA VAL A 98 4.60 3.35 7.54
C VAL A 98 4.94 1.86 7.54
N MET A 99 5.30 1.29 6.38
CA MET A 99 5.62 -0.13 6.29
C MET A 99 6.82 -0.50 7.15
N ARG A 100 7.87 0.32 7.20
CA ARG A 100 9.02 0.10 8.11
C ARG A 100 8.64 0.20 9.58
N ARG A 101 7.73 1.11 9.96
CA ARG A 101 7.20 1.16 11.33
C ARG A 101 6.41 -0.10 11.68
N LEU A 102 5.61 -0.63 10.76
CA LEU A 102 4.90 -1.90 10.96
C LEU A 102 5.87 -3.07 11.15
N VAL A 103 6.94 -3.14 10.34
CA VAL A 103 8.01 -4.13 10.52
C VAL A 103 8.59 -4.06 11.93
N ASN A 104 9.01 -2.86 12.37
CA ASN A 104 9.61 -2.69 13.70
C ASN A 104 8.61 -3.02 14.82
N TYR A 105 7.35 -2.63 14.63
CA TYR A 105 6.27 -2.92 15.58
C TYR A 105 6.05 -4.42 15.75
N PHE A 106 5.94 -5.18 14.65
CA PHE A 106 5.74 -6.63 14.71
C PHE A 106 6.99 -7.36 15.21
N LYS A 107 8.20 -6.91 14.85
CA LYS A 107 9.45 -7.43 15.46
C LYS A 107 9.46 -7.22 16.97
N GLY A 108 9.03 -6.06 17.46
CA GLY A 108 8.94 -5.75 18.89
C GLY A 108 7.93 -6.62 19.65
N LEU A 109 6.97 -7.23 18.95
CA LEU A 109 5.99 -8.17 19.49
C LEU A 109 6.40 -9.64 19.32
N GLY A 110 7.58 -9.92 18.75
CA GLY A 110 8.05 -11.27 18.45
C GLY A 110 7.46 -11.89 17.17
N GLU A 111 6.69 -11.13 16.41
CA GLU A 111 6.01 -11.58 15.17
C GLU A 111 6.95 -11.47 13.96
N PHE A 112 8.08 -12.19 14.02
CA PHE A 112 9.16 -12.09 13.04
C PHE A 112 8.76 -12.55 11.64
N GLU A 113 7.87 -13.53 11.53
CA GLU A 113 7.40 -14.02 10.24
C GLU A 113 6.58 -12.96 9.50
N LEU A 114 5.62 -12.32 10.19
CA LEU A 114 4.83 -11.23 9.62
C LEU A 114 5.73 -10.04 9.28
N ALA A 115 6.70 -9.70 10.13
CA ALA A 115 7.65 -8.64 9.83
C ALA A 115 8.48 -8.95 8.58
N ARG A 116 9.01 -10.17 8.45
CA ARG A 116 9.74 -10.64 7.26
C ARG A 116 8.86 -10.58 6.02
N PHE A 117 7.62 -11.02 6.12
CA PHE A 117 6.64 -10.92 5.04
C PHE A 117 6.46 -9.48 4.55
N ILE A 118 6.34 -8.50 5.45
CA ILE A 118 6.24 -7.09 5.07
C ILE A 118 7.53 -6.63 4.38
N GLU A 119 8.70 -7.00 4.90
CA GLU A 119 10.00 -6.63 4.33
C GLU A 119 10.24 -7.22 2.94
N GLU A 120 9.83 -8.46 2.72
CA GLU A 120 10.12 -9.21 1.50
C GLU A 120 9.04 -9.06 0.44
N GLN A 121 7.77 -8.91 0.82
CA GLN A 121 6.65 -8.91 -0.13
C GLN A 121 5.98 -7.55 -0.28
N ILE A 122 5.83 -6.78 0.81
CA ILE A 122 5.05 -5.54 0.79
C ILE A 122 5.93 -4.33 0.44
N LEU A 123 7.12 -4.22 1.07
CA LEU A 123 8.04 -3.10 0.81
C LEU A 123 8.46 -2.96 -0.66
N PRO A 124 8.83 -4.03 -1.40
CA PRO A 124 9.17 -3.90 -2.82
C PRO A 124 8.04 -3.28 -3.65
N ILE A 125 6.81 -3.75 -3.43
CA ILE A 125 5.61 -3.25 -4.12
C ILE A 125 5.38 -1.78 -3.75
N ALA A 126 5.49 -1.44 -2.46
CA ALA A 126 5.34 -0.06 -2.00
C ALA A 126 6.39 0.88 -2.63
N PHE A 127 7.65 0.45 -2.75
CA PHE A 127 8.69 1.21 -3.44
C PHE A 127 8.36 1.43 -4.91
N ALA A 128 8.00 0.37 -5.64
CA ALA A 128 7.61 0.49 -7.04
C ALA A 128 6.40 1.42 -7.24
N GLN A 129 5.41 1.36 -6.34
CA GLN A 129 4.26 2.26 -6.35
C GLN A 129 4.69 3.72 -6.18
N VAL A 130 5.51 4.04 -5.17
CA VAL A 130 5.99 5.41 -4.92
C VAL A 130 6.77 5.92 -6.14
N VAL A 131 7.70 5.12 -6.66
CA VAL A 131 8.54 5.48 -7.80
C VAL A 131 7.72 5.70 -9.07
N GLY A 132 6.74 4.82 -9.35
CA GLY A 132 5.84 4.96 -10.49
C GLY A 132 4.94 6.19 -10.37
N ILE A 133 4.43 6.46 -9.17
CA ILE A 133 3.65 7.67 -8.89
C ILE A 133 4.48 8.93 -9.15
N LEU A 134 5.75 8.96 -8.76
CA LEU A 134 6.64 10.11 -8.99
C LEU A 134 7.01 10.29 -10.47
N ALA A 135 7.23 9.19 -11.21
CA ALA A 135 7.39 9.24 -12.68
C ALA A 135 6.17 9.87 -13.35
N CYS A 136 4.97 9.42 -12.95
CA CYS A 136 3.71 9.97 -13.43
C CYS A 136 3.56 11.45 -13.04
N ASN A 137 3.96 11.85 -11.81
CA ASN A 137 3.67 13.16 -11.22
C ASN A 137 4.72 14.28 -11.39
N ARG A 138 5.46 14.27 -12.52
CA ARG A 138 6.38 15.34 -12.98
C ARG A 138 7.77 15.38 -12.34
N LEU A 139 8.21 14.33 -11.63
CA LEU A 139 9.64 14.22 -11.38
C LEU A 139 10.35 14.09 -12.74
N ASN A 140 11.28 15.01 -13.04
CA ASN A 140 12.00 14.95 -14.31
C ASN A 140 12.86 13.68 -14.38
N TYR A 141 13.17 13.23 -15.60
CA TYR A 141 13.85 11.96 -15.82
C TYR A 141 15.18 11.86 -15.06
N LYS A 142 16.00 12.92 -15.07
CA LYS A 142 17.31 12.96 -14.39
C LYS A 142 17.20 12.78 -12.87
N ASN A 143 16.23 13.42 -12.23
CA ASN A 143 16.00 13.28 -10.80
C ASN A 143 15.35 11.93 -10.47
N TRP A 144 14.47 11.44 -11.35
CA TRP A 144 13.84 10.14 -11.20
C TRP A 144 14.85 9.00 -11.33
N THR A 145 15.78 9.05 -12.31
CA THR A 145 16.85 8.06 -12.47
C THR A 145 17.78 8.04 -11.27
N ARG A 146 18.22 9.21 -10.79
CA ARG A 146 19.03 9.32 -9.55
C ARG A 146 18.34 8.67 -8.36
N MET A 147 17.02 8.83 -8.23
CA MET A 147 16.25 8.23 -7.15
C MET A 147 16.22 6.70 -7.25
N ILE A 148 15.92 6.13 -8.42
CA ILE A 148 15.85 4.66 -8.55
C ILE A 148 17.21 3.98 -8.43
N GLU A 149 18.29 4.70 -8.76
CA GLU A 149 19.67 4.22 -8.59
C GLU A 149 20.17 4.32 -7.14
N HIS A 150 19.42 4.97 -6.25
CA HIS A 150 19.77 5.01 -4.83
C HIS A 150 19.89 3.58 -4.27
N PRO A 151 20.98 3.20 -3.57
CA PRO A 151 21.26 1.81 -3.21
C PRO A 151 20.11 1.09 -2.50
N ILE A 152 19.46 1.79 -1.55
CA ILE A 152 18.31 1.26 -0.81
C ILE A 152 17.11 1.04 -1.75
N ILE A 153 16.80 1.98 -2.64
CA ILE A 153 15.63 1.86 -3.51
C ILE A 153 15.88 0.75 -4.53
N LYS A 154 17.06 0.77 -5.15
CA LYS A 154 17.50 -0.24 -6.12
C LYS A 154 17.43 -1.66 -5.56
N SER A 155 17.84 -1.87 -4.30
CA SER A 155 17.82 -3.20 -3.68
C SER A 155 16.41 -3.74 -3.44
N TYR A 156 15.40 -2.88 -3.29
CA TYR A 156 14.00 -3.30 -3.22
C TYR A 156 13.41 -3.52 -4.62
N LEU A 157 13.70 -2.63 -5.58
CA LEU A 157 13.18 -2.74 -6.95
C LEU A 157 13.77 -3.91 -7.74
N SER A 158 14.96 -4.40 -7.36
CA SER A 158 15.59 -5.56 -7.99
C SER A 158 14.96 -6.89 -7.57
N LYS A 159 14.19 -6.93 -6.48
CA LYS A 159 13.56 -8.16 -5.98
C LYS A 159 12.44 -8.58 -6.93
N PRO A 160 12.38 -9.85 -7.38
CA PRO A 160 11.30 -10.30 -8.24
C PRO A 160 9.96 -10.23 -7.50
N SER A 161 8.99 -9.54 -8.10
CA SER A 161 7.64 -9.36 -7.54
C SER A 161 6.60 -10.26 -8.21
N ILE A 162 6.96 -10.89 -9.33
CA ILE A 162 6.05 -11.72 -10.14
C ILE A 162 5.44 -12.90 -9.38
N LYS A 163 6.15 -13.39 -8.34
CA LYS A 163 5.65 -14.41 -7.40
C LYS A 163 4.39 -13.97 -6.65
N TYR A 164 4.13 -12.66 -6.64
CA TYR A 164 3.00 -12.03 -5.96
C TYR A 164 1.92 -11.57 -6.95
N LEU A 165 2.07 -11.86 -8.25
CA LEU A 165 1.02 -11.70 -9.25
C LEU A 165 -0.07 -12.73 -8.94
N ASP A 166 -1.16 -12.24 -8.36
CA ASP A 166 -2.33 -13.05 -8.07
C ASP A 166 -3.50 -12.44 -8.83
N LEU A 167 -4.01 -13.19 -9.80
CA LEU A 167 -5.06 -12.75 -10.70
C LEU A 167 -6.40 -12.56 -9.99
N SER A 168 -6.60 -13.19 -8.82
CA SER A 168 -7.78 -12.99 -7.98
C SER A 168 -7.79 -11.64 -7.25
N LYS A 169 -6.65 -10.92 -7.24
CA LYS A 169 -6.51 -9.62 -6.59
C LYS A 169 -7.05 -8.46 -7.43
N SER A 170 -7.14 -7.30 -6.78
CA SER A 170 -7.64 -6.07 -7.39
C SER A 170 -6.86 -5.70 -8.66
N HIS A 171 -7.55 -5.04 -9.59
CA HIS A 171 -6.94 -4.51 -10.81
C HIS A 171 -5.72 -3.62 -10.49
N PHE A 172 -5.81 -2.83 -9.41
CA PHE A 172 -4.71 -1.99 -8.93
C PHE A 172 -3.48 -2.81 -8.51
N HIS A 173 -3.67 -3.90 -7.74
CA HIS A 173 -2.57 -4.80 -7.36
C HIS A 173 -1.86 -5.37 -8.58
N ARG A 174 -2.62 -5.86 -9.57
CA ARG A 174 -2.06 -6.40 -10.82
C ARG A 174 -1.24 -5.36 -11.58
N GLN A 175 -1.76 -4.14 -11.69
CA GLN A 175 -1.03 -3.02 -12.29
C GLN A 175 0.28 -2.70 -11.56
N MET A 176 0.28 -2.77 -10.22
CA MET A 176 1.48 -2.50 -9.43
C MET A 176 2.55 -3.58 -9.60
N VAL A 177 2.17 -4.86 -9.66
CA VAL A 177 3.11 -5.96 -9.93
C VAL A 177 3.69 -5.84 -11.35
N VAL A 178 2.85 -5.56 -12.36
CA VAL A 178 3.33 -5.35 -13.73
C VAL A 178 4.28 -4.15 -13.80
N ALA A 179 3.93 -3.01 -13.19
CA ALA A 179 4.79 -1.84 -13.14
C ALA A 179 6.13 -2.15 -12.44
N HIS A 180 6.11 -2.94 -11.37
CA HIS A 180 7.33 -3.42 -10.71
C HIS A 180 8.18 -4.29 -11.63
N GLU A 181 7.60 -5.22 -12.40
CA GLU A 181 8.41 -6.03 -13.33
C GLU A 181 8.99 -5.18 -14.47
N ILE A 182 8.23 -4.21 -14.99
CA ILE A 182 8.75 -3.29 -16.02
C ILE A 182 9.87 -2.42 -15.43
N ILE A 183 9.74 -1.89 -14.20
CA ILE A 183 10.82 -1.08 -13.61
C ILE A 183 12.08 -1.90 -13.38
N ARG A 184 11.95 -3.18 -13.03
CA ARG A 184 13.07 -4.09 -12.82
C ARG A 184 13.81 -4.39 -14.12
N LEU A 185 13.09 -4.56 -15.23
CA LEU A 185 13.65 -4.91 -16.53
C LEU A 185 14.14 -3.68 -17.31
N SER A 186 13.34 -2.62 -17.33
CA SER A 186 13.63 -1.38 -18.06
C SER A 186 12.97 -0.18 -17.38
N PRO A 187 13.68 0.46 -16.43
CA PRO A 187 13.20 1.69 -15.82
C PRO A 187 12.84 2.81 -16.83
N PRO A 188 13.62 3.04 -17.91
CA PRO A 188 13.25 4.04 -18.92
C PRO A 188 11.92 3.75 -19.60
N LEU A 189 11.63 2.47 -19.91
CA LEU A 189 10.36 2.07 -20.50
C LEU A 189 9.18 2.38 -19.59
N LEU A 190 9.25 2.03 -18.30
CA LEU A 190 8.19 2.37 -17.35
C LEU A 190 7.97 3.88 -17.27
N TYR A 191 9.06 4.65 -17.20
CA TYR A 191 8.97 6.11 -17.12
C TYR A 191 8.23 6.67 -18.34
N LEU A 192 8.59 6.25 -19.56
CA LEU A 192 7.93 6.69 -20.79
C LEU A 192 6.45 6.27 -20.84
N LEU A 193 6.13 5.03 -20.47
CA LEU A 193 4.75 4.53 -20.43
C LEU A 193 3.88 5.37 -19.49
N LEU A 194 4.34 5.62 -18.27
CA LEU A 194 3.59 6.41 -17.28
C LEU A 194 3.41 7.87 -17.70
N ARG A 195 4.41 8.45 -18.39
CA ARG A 195 4.32 9.80 -18.96
C ARG A 195 3.33 9.85 -20.12
N GLY A 196 3.34 8.85 -20.99
CA GLY A 196 2.40 8.69 -22.10
C GLY A 196 0.96 8.56 -21.61
N VAL A 197 0.71 7.64 -20.67
CA VAL A 197 -0.61 7.44 -20.04
C VAL A 197 -1.14 8.73 -19.44
N ARG A 198 -0.32 9.47 -18.69
CA ARG A 198 -0.75 10.76 -18.12
C ARG A 198 -1.10 11.77 -19.21
N LYS A 199 -0.29 11.88 -20.27
CA LYS A 199 -0.55 12.80 -21.38
C LYS A 199 -1.88 12.44 -22.06
N TYR A 200 -2.14 11.16 -22.28
CA TYR A 200 -3.41 10.66 -22.80
C TYR A 200 -4.59 11.09 -21.92
N TYR A 201 -4.55 10.83 -20.61
CA TYR A 201 -5.63 11.24 -19.70
C TYR A 201 -5.83 12.76 -19.64
N LYS A 202 -4.76 13.56 -19.79
CA LYS A 202 -4.89 15.02 -19.84
C LYS A 202 -5.61 15.49 -21.12
N ILE A 203 -5.45 14.76 -22.23
CA ILE A 203 -6.01 15.13 -23.53
C ILE A 203 -7.43 14.57 -23.70
N PHE A 204 -7.67 13.33 -23.27
CA PHE A 204 -8.87 12.55 -23.61
C PHE A 204 -9.70 12.10 -22.40
N GLY A 205 -9.18 12.22 -21.17
CA GLY A 205 -9.80 11.67 -19.96
C GLY A 205 -10.58 12.68 -19.12
N GLY A 206 -11.19 13.68 -19.78
CA GLY A 206 -12.09 14.65 -19.14
C GLY A 206 -13.30 13.99 -18.50
#